data_AF-A0A7I8D426-F1
#
_entry.id   AF-A0A7I8D426-F1
#
_cell.length_a   1.000
_cell.length_b   1.000
_cell.length_c   1.000
_cell.angle_alpha   90.00
_cell.angle_beta   90.00
_cell.angle_gamma   90.00
#
_symmetry.space_group_name_H-M   'P 1'
#
loop_
_entity.id
_entity.type
_entity.pdbx_description
1 polymer ?
#
loop_
_entity_poly.entity_id
_entity_poly.type
_entity_poly.pdbx_seq_one_letter_code
_entity_poly.pdbx_strand_id
1 'polypeptide(L)' 'MRNKNNKHLGIEVDPELHYKLHYIAKYEGRSANGQILYLIRQCIKEFEKAEGPIILPADGKSQRKSQEKG' A
#
# COMPACT_ATOMS: atom_id res chain seq x y z
N MET A 1 -15.95 12.44 4.61
CA MET A 1 -15.27 13.39 3.68
C MET A 1 -13.96 12.78 3.21
N ARG A 2 -13.62 12.90 1.92
CA ARG A 2 -12.32 12.43 1.39
C ARG A 2 -11.22 13.39 1.87
N ASN A 3 -10.17 12.86 2.50
CA ASN A 3 -9.01 13.66 2.85
C ASN A 3 -8.25 14.03 1.56
N LYS A 4 -8.12 15.33 1.26
CA LYS A 4 -7.44 15.84 0.07
C LYS A 4 -5.95 15.50 0.03
N ASN A 5 -5.36 15.18 1.18
CA ASN A 5 -3.96 14.79 1.29
C ASN A 5 -3.72 13.32 0.93
N ASN A 6 -4.77 12.48 0.96
CA ASN A 6 -4.64 11.07 0.61
C ASN A 6 -4.33 10.94 -0.88
N LYS A 7 -3.33 10.11 -1.20
CA LYS A 7 -2.99 9.74 -2.58
C LYS A 7 -3.80 8.50 -2.99
N HIS A 8 -4.16 8.44 -4.27
CA HIS A 8 -4.73 7.23 -4.86
C HIS A 8 -3.60 6.29 -5.25
N LEU A 9 -3.78 5.00 -4.97
CA LEU A 9 -2.88 3.94 -5.40
C LEU A 9 -3.56 3.18 -6.53
N GLY A 10 -3.07 3.36 -7.75
CA GLY A 10 -3.42 2.53 -8.90
C GLY A 10 -2.43 1.36 -8.98
N ILE A 11 -2.94 0.15 -9.13
CA ILE A 11 -2.13 -1.06 -9.32
C ILE A 11 -2.70 -1.85 -10.48
N GLU A 12 -1.81 -2.38 -11.32
CA GLU A 12 -2.15 -3.40 -12.29
C GLU A 12 -1.88 -4.76 -11.66
N VAL A 13 -2.86 -5.66 -11.77
CA VAL A 13 -2.80 -7.02 -11.23
C VAL A 13 -3.42 -7.96 -12.23
N ASP A 14 -2.90 -9.17 -12.32
CA ASP A 14 -3.48 -10.19 -13.17
C ASP A 14 -4.88 -10.62 -12.66
N PRO A 15 -5.75 -11.16 -13.53
CA PRO A 15 -7.11 -11.52 -13.15
C PRO A 15 -7.20 -12.57 -12.04
N GLU A 16 -6.25 -13.52 -11.97
CA GLU A 16 -6.27 -14.59 -10.98
C GLU A 16 -5.96 -14.05 -9.58
N LEU A 17 -4.93 -13.22 -9.47
CA LEU A 17 -4.58 -12.55 -8.23
C LEU A 17 -5.69 -11.61 -7.77
N HIS A 18 -6.27 -10.85 -8.69
CA HIS A 18 -7.41 -9.98 -8.39
C HIS A 18 -8.57 -10.79 -7.79
N TYR A 19 -8.93 -11.93 -8.38
CA TYR A 19 -9.99 -12.79 -7.86
C TYR A 19 -9.67 -13.31 -6.46
N LYS A 20 -8.46 -13.84 -6.24
CA LYS A 20 -8.03 -14.36 -4.93
C LYS A 20 -8.05 -13.29 -3.84
N LEU A 21 -7.64 -12.07 -4.17
CA LEU A 21 -7.71 -10.93 -3.24
C LEU A 21 -9.15 -10.65 -2.80
N HIS A 22 -10.10 -10.59 -3.75
CA HIS A 22 -11.51 -10.35 -3.43
C HIS A 22 -12.11 -11.49 -2.60
N TYR A 23 -11.74 -12.74 -2.90
CA TYR A 23 -12.19 -13.90 -2.13
C TYR A 23 -11.77 -13.78 -0.66
N ILE A 24 -10.49 -13.51 -0.40
CA ILE A 24 -9.95 -13.35 0.96
C ILE A 24 -10.59 -12.14 1.65
N ALA A 25 -10.69 -11.01 0.95
CA ALA A 25 -11.29 -9.80 1.50
C ALA A 25 -12.73 -10.06 1.97
N LYS A 26 -13.53 -10.76 1.16
CA LYS A 26 -14.90 -11.14 1.54
C LYS A 26 -14.93 -12.04 2.76
N TYR A 27 -14.06 -13.05 2.81
CA TYR A 27 -13.94 -13.96 3.97
C TYR A 27 -13.60 -13.18 5.25
N GLU A 28 -12.69 -12.21 5.17
CA GLU A 28 -12.29 -11.37 6.30
C GLU A 28 -13.24 -10.18 6.60
N GLY A 29 -14.35 -10.06 5.86
CA GLY A 29 -15.34 -8.97 6.06
C GLY A 29 -14.84 -7.59 5.62
N ARG A 30 -13.95 -7.53 4.64
CA ARG A 30 -13.34 -6.30 4.11
C ARG A 30 -13.64 -6.10 2.62
N SER A 31 -13.53 -4.86 2.16
CA SER A 31 -13.41 -4.58 0.72
C SER A 31 -12.00 -4.92 0.22
N ALA A 32 -11.82 -5.14 -1.09
CA ALA A 32 -10.48 -5.38 -1.65
C ALA A 32 -9.49 -4.25 -1.33
N ASN A 33 -9.91 -2.98 -1.43
CA ASN A 33 -9.06 -1.86 -1.02
C ASN A 33 -8.75 -1.88 0.48
N GLY A 34 -9.72 -2.26 1.32
CA GLY A 34 -9.51 -2.45 2.75
C GLY A 34 -8.48 -3.54 3.04
N GLN A 35 -8.54 -4.64 2.29
CA GLN A 35 -7.60 -5.75 2.38
C GLN A 35 -6.18 -5.35 1.95
N ILE A 36 -6.04 -4.65 0.82
CA ILE A 36 -4.73 -4.13 0.38
C ILE A 36 -4.13 -3.22 1.45
N LEU A 37 -4.91 -2.28 1.99
CA LEU A 37 -4.43 -1.39 3.05
C LEU A 37 -4.04 -2.14 4.32
N TYR A 38 -4.76 -3.20 4.68
CA TYR A 38 -4.40 -4.05 5.81
C TYR A 38 -3.07 -4.76 5.58
N LEU A 39 -2.90 -5.40 4.42
CA LEU A 39 -1.69 -6.13 4.04
C LEU A 39 -0.47 -5.20 3.99
N ILE A 40 -0.59 -4.01 3.38
CA ILE A 40 0.48 -3.00 3.36
C ILE A 40 0.90 -2.62 4.78
N ARG A 41 -0.05 -2.41 5.69
CA ARG A 41 0.24 -2.07 7.09
C ARG A 41 0.91 -3.20 7.85
N GLN A 42 0.49 -4.46 7.63
CA GLN A 42 1.16 -5.61 8.23
C GLN A 42 2.60 -5.73 7.72
N CYS A 43 2.80 -5.60 6.40
CA CYS A 43 4.13 -5.61 5.79
C CYS A 43 5.06 -4.54 6.41
N ILE A 44 4.60 -3.29 6.53
CA ILE A 44 5.38 -2.22 7.18
C ILE A 44 5.68 -2.57 8.64
N LYS A 45 4.68 -3.02 9.41
CA LYS A 45 4.85 -3.37 10.82
C LYS A 45 5.86 -4.50 11.02
N GLU A 46 5.82 -5.53 10.18
CA GLU A 46 6.73 -6.67 10.22
C GLU A 46 8.15 -6.25 9.86
N PHE A 47 8.29 -5.43 8.82
CA PHE A 47 9.58 -4.85 8.44
C PHE A 47 10.17 -4.00 9.58
N GLU A 48 9.40 -3.07 10.15
CA GLU A 48 9.89 -2.19 11.22
C GLU A 48 10.25 -2.95 12.51
N LYS A 49 9.57 -4.09 12.76
CA LYS A 49 9.92 -4.98 13.86
C LYS A 49 11.27 -5.67 13.65
N ALA A 50 11.62 -6.00 12.40
CA ALA A 50 12.85 -6.70 12.05
C ALA A 50 14.05 -5.75 11.87
N GLU A 51 13.85 -4.65 11.14
CA GLU A 51 14.92 -3.77 10.66
C GLU A 51 14.97 -2.42 11.41
N GLY A 52 13.99 -2.13 12.26
CA GLY A 52 13.82 -0.85 12.92
C GLY A 52 12.89 0.12 12.17
N PRO A 53 12.55 1.27 12.80
CA PRO A 53 11.49 2.17 12.31
C PRO A 53 11.86 2.90 11.02
N ILE A 54 10.88 3.05 10.13
CA ILE A 54 11.02 3.85 8.91
C ILE A 54 10.86 5.34 9.26
N ILE A 55 11.93 6.12 9.10
CA ILE A 55 11.89 7.56 9.36
C ILE A 55 11.34 8.30 8.15
N LEU A 56 10.22 9.00 8.34
CA LEU A 56 9.61 9.82 7.29
C LEU A 56 10.36 11.16 7.12
N PRO A 57 10.54 11.65 5.89
CA PRO A 57 11.14 12.97 5.65
C PRO A 57 10.20 14.09 6.16
N ALA A 58 10.79 15.11 6.78
CA ALA A 58 10.06 16.21 7.45
C ALA A 58 9.15 17.02 6.50
N ASP A 59 9.43 17.03 5.20
CA ASP A 59 8.69 17.78 4.18
C ASP A 59 7.68 16.93 3.40
N GLY A 60 7.51 15.65 3.73
CA GLY A 60 6.51 14.77 3.12
C GLY A 60 6.70 14.55 1.60
N LYS A 61 7.83 14.97 1.02
CA LYS A 61 8.15 14.73 -0.38
C LYS A 61 8.68 13.30 -0.52
N SER A 62 7.79 12.39 -0.91
CA SER A 62 8.16 11.07 -1.44
C SER A 62 9.30 11.25 -2.44
N GLN A 63 10.40 10.51 -2.28
CA GLN A 63 11.54 10.53 -3.19
C GLN A 63 11.10 10.12 -4.61
N ARG A 64 10.56 11.05 -5.39
CA ARG A 64 10.55 10.96 -6.84
C ARG A 64 11.95 11.33 -7.28
N LYS A 65 12.90 10.40 -7.12
CA LYS A 65 14.11 10.50 -7.94
C LYS A 65 13.65 10.21 -9.36
N SER A 66 13.59 11.28 -10.14
CA SER A 66 13.57 11.24 -11.59
C SER A 66 14.56 10.17 -12.06
N GLN A 67 14.07 9.06 -12.59
CA GLN A 67 14.79 8.36 -13.64
C GLN A 67 14.43 9.09 -14.93
N GLU A 68 15.14 10.19 -15.13
CA GLU A 68 15.29 10.84 -16.42
C GLU A 68 16.76 10.65 -16.79
N LYS A 69 17.00 10.21 -18.02
CA LYS A 69 18.26 10.11 -18.77
C LYS A 69 18.94 8.73 -18.81
N GLY A 70 18.89 8.20 -20.03
CA GLY A 70 19.56 7.04 -20.59
C GLY A 70 19.00 6.81 -21.98
#